data_AF-A0A2S6R580-F1
#
_entry.id   AF-A0A2S6R580-F1
#
_cell.length_a   1.000
_cell.length_b   1.000
_cell.length_c   1.000
_cell.angle_alpha   90.00
_cell.angle_beta   90.00
_cell.angle_gamma   90.00
#
_symmetry.space_group_name_H-M   'P 1'
#
loop_
_entity.id
_entity.type
_entity.pdbx_description
1 polymer ?
#
loop_
_entity_poly.entity_id
_entity_poly.type
_entity_poly.pdbx_seq_one_letter_code
_entity_poly.pdbx_strand_id
1 'polypeptide(L)'
;MMGLFKRKNKEAPETEAVSPAADAEAAAPSSYEAWSPEGQEDAHTPSGGGPGVYSPVPLVMEKPQADAAELESIANAGTIEEQVTAALRKVYDPEIPVDIYELGLVYGVEVSEAKDVSIRMTLTSPGCPVAEQMPGMVKHAVQSFVEGVGDVEVEIVWDPTWTPDLMSEAAQLELGFI
;
A
#
# COMPACT_ATOMS: atom_id res chain seq x y z
N MET A 1 -6.96 -20.41 58.66
CA MET A 1 -7.65 -21.03 57.50
C MET A 1 -7.31 -20.18 56.29
N MET A 2 -6.34 -20.51 55.42
CA MET A 2 -5.98 -21.81 54.82
C MET A 2 -7.15 -22.52 54.13
N GLY A 3 -7.08 -22.57 52.80
CA GLY A 3 -7.66 -23.63 51.97
C GLY A 3 -8.22 -23.13 50.63
N LEU A 4 -8.03 -23.80 49.49
CA LEU A 4 -6.94 -24.73 49.13
C LEU A 4 -6.88 -24.81 47.58
N PHE A 5 -5.68 -24.79 47.01
CA PHE A 5 -5.45 -25.05 45.58
C PHE A 5 -6.03 -26.41 45.14
N LYS A 6 -6.74 -26.47 44.00
CA LYS A 6 -6.82 -27.70 43.19
C LYS A 6 -6.53 -27.40 41.71
N ARG A 7 -5.36 -27.89 41.27
CA ARG A 7 -4.85 -27.94 39.90
C ARG A 7 -5.15 -29.33 39.29
N LYS A 8 -5.09 -29.44 37.95
CA LYS A 8 -5.02 -30.68 37.14
C LYS A 8 -6.29 -31.55 37.14
N ASN A 9 -6.59 -32.43 36.19
CA ASN A 9 -5.85 -33.01 35.04
C ASN A 9 -5.70 -32.04 33.84
N LYS A 10 -5.08 -32.30 32.66
CA LYS A 10 -4.30 -33.40 32.03
C LYS A 10 -4.27 -34.77 32.71
N GLU A 11 -4.70 -35.81 31.97
CA GLU A 11 -3.91 -37.03 31.71
C GLU A 11 -4.43 -37.75 30.44
N ALA A 12 -3.52 -37.97 29.49
CA ALA A 12 -3.56 -39.09 28.53
C ALA A 12 -2.88 -40.32 29.25
N PRO A 13 -2.49 -41.47 28.65
CA PRO A 13 -1.66 -41.54 27.42
C PRO A 13 -1.69 -42.88 26.61
N GLU A 14 -0.80 -42.98 25.61
CA GLU A 14 -0.23 -44.20 24.96
C GLU A 14 -1.18 -45.01 24.03
N THR A 15 -0.72 -45.68 22.97
CA THR A 15 0.57 -46.38 22.76
C THR A 15 1.17 -46.26 21.35
N GLU A 16 2.51 -46.16 21.30
CA GLU A 16 3.46 -46.84 20.38
C GLU A 16 3.32 -46.75 18.85
N ALA A 17 4.36 -46.78 18.02
CA ALA A 17 5.82 -46.56 18.12
C ALA A 17 6.31 -46.35 16.65
N VAL A 18 7.47 -45.78 16.30
CA VAL A 18 8.84 -46.30 16.40
C VAL A 18 9.78 -45.22 15.82
N SER A 19 10.96 -45.02 16.42
CA SER A 19 12.08 -44.19 15.89
C SER A 19 13.19 -45.09 15.32
N PRO A 20 14.39 -44.61 14.94
CA PRO A 20 14.83 -43.30 14.44
C PRO A 20 15.69 -43.43 13.13
N ALA A 21 16.19 -42.31 12.57
CA ALA A 21 17.62 -42.08 12.22
C ALA A 21 17.82 -40.92 11.23
N ALA A 22 18.95 -40.19 11.40
CA ALA A 22 19.71 -39.47 10.35
C ALA A 22 18.99 -38.34 9.55
N ASP A 23 19.65 -37.37 8.92
CA ASP A 23 20.92 -36.64 9.13
C ASP A 23 20.79 -35.31 8.32
N ALA A 24 21.83 -34.45 8.32
CA ALA A 24 22.19 -33.49 7.25
C ALA A 24 21.06 -32.74 6.46
N GLU A 25 20.93 -31.41 6.58
CA GLU A 25 21.68 -30.39 5.81
C GLU A 25 20.83 -29.78 4.66
N ALA A 26 21.21 -28.59 4.19
CA ALA A 26 20.46 -27.70 3.32
C ALA A 26 20.25 -28.16 1.87
N ALA A 27 19.18 -27.68 1.23
CA ALA A 27 19.20 -27.06 -0.12
C ALA A 27 17.85 -26.40 -0.48
N ALA A 28 17.88 -25.40 -1.36
CA ALA A 28 16.71 -24.69 -1.88
C ALA A 28 15.99 -25.50 -2.99
N PRO A 29 14.70 -25.24 -3.27
CA PRO A 29 13.98 -25.90 -4.37
C PRO A 29 14.52 -25.45 -5.74
N SER A 30 15.19 -26.38 -6.43
CA SER A 30 15.47 -26.27 -7.85
C SER A 30 14.22 -26.60 -8.66
N SER A 31 13.71 -25.61 -9.39
CA SER A 31 12.68 -25.79 -10.43
C SER A 31 13.04 -24.97 -11.67
N TYR A 32 14.24 -25.20 -12.21
CA TYR A 32 14.57 -24.80 -13.57
C TYR A 32 14.61 -26.05 -14.46
N GLU A 33 13.71 -26.10 -15.43
CA GLU A 33 13.82 -26.97 -16.60
C GLU A 33 13.90 -26.00 -17.80
N ALA A 34 15.09 -25.57 -18.23
CA ALA A 34 16.00 -26.38 -19.05
C ALA A 34 15.38 -26.78 -20.41
N TRP A 35 14.72 -25.84 -21.10
CA TRP A 35 14.45 -25.95 -22.53
C TRP A 35 15.73 -25.65 -23.34
N SER A 36 16.12 -26.59 -24.20
CA SER A 36 17.35 -26.54 -24.99
C SER A 36 17.11 -26.00 -26.43
N PRO A 37 18.08 -25.34 -27.10
CA PRO A 37 17.84 -24.68 -28.40
C PRO A 37 18.68 -25.22 -29.58
N GLU A 38 18.07 -25.70 -30.68
CA GLU A 38 18.77 -25.98 -31.96
C GLU A 38 17.86 -25.79 -33.22
N GLY A 39 18.43 -25.26 -34.33
CA GLY A 39 17.84 -25.14 -35.70
C GLY A 39 17.15 -23.78 -36.00
N GLN A 40 17.66 -22.82 -36.82
CA GLN A 40 17.88 -22.82 -38.30
C GLN A 40 16.64 -23.24 -39.11
N GLU A 41 16.19 -22.54 -40.17
CA GLU A 41 16.65 -21.34 -40.88
C GLU A 41 15.48 -20.71 -41.67
N ASP A 42 15.58 -19.43 -42.10
CA ASP A 42 15.37 -19.00 -43.51
C ASP A 42 15.25 -17.46 -43.66
N ALA A 43 15.78 -16.93 -44.76
CA ALA A 43 15.84 -15.49 -45.02
C ALA A 43 14.68 -14.97 -45.89
N HIS A 44 14.15 -13.79 -45.58
CA HIS A 44 13.48 -12.92 -46.56
C HIS A 44 13.66 -11.43 -46.22
N THR A 45 14.37 -10.71 -47.08
CA THR A 45 14.50 -9.25 -47.05
C THR A 45 13.46 -8.62 -47.98
N PRO A 46 12.81 -7.53 -47.57
CA PRO A 46 12.61 -6.42 -48.50
C PRO A 46 13.09 -5.09 -47.92
N SER A 47 13.85 -4.35 -48.73
CA SER A 47 14.29 -2.98 -48.46
C SER A 47 13.15 -1.99 -48.72
N GLY A 48 12.99 -0.97 -47.86
CA GLY A 48 12.07 0.13 -48.17
C GLY A 48 11.80 1.15 -47.06
N GLY A 49 12.53 2.28 -47.10
CA GLY A 49 11.92 3.61 -46.90
C GLY A 49 12.06 4.32 -45.54
N GLY A 50 12.90 5.37 -45.53
CA GLY A 50 12.63 6.60 -44.75
C GLY A 50 13.51 6.86 -43.51
N PRO A 51 14.33 7.94 -43.49
CA PRO A 51 15.01 8.39 -42.27
C PRO A 51 14.05 9.22 -41.40
N GLY A 52 13.16 8.55 -40.68
CA GLY A 52 12.36 9.17 -39.62
C GLY A 52 13.22 9.40 -38.39
N VAL A 53 13.81 10.60 -38.25
CA VAL A 53 14.52 11.03 -37.03
C VAL A 53 13.52 11.26 -35.90
N TYR A 54 13.06 10.18 -35.27
CA TYR A 54 12.32 10.24 -34.02
C TYR A 54 13.30 10.63 -32.91
N SER A 55 13.54 11.93 -32.79
CA SER A 55 14.19 12.49 -31.61
C SER A 55 13.29 12.16 -30.42
N PRO A 56 13.75 11.39 -29.42
CA PRO A 56 12.97 11.23 -28.20
C PRO A 56 12.89 12.61 -27.56
N VAL A 57 11.69 13.20 -27.56
CA VAL A 57 11.38 14.29 -26.63
C VAL A 57 11.52 13.66 -25.24
N PRO A 58 12.41 14.15 -24.36
CA PRO A 58 12.45 13.64 -23.01
C PRO A 58 11.10 13.95 -22.37
N LEU A 59 10.35 12.90 -22.02
CA LEU A 59 9.16 13.01 -21.18
C LEU A 59 9.58 13.29 -19.74
N VAL A 60 10.23 14.43 -19.54
CA VAL A 60 10.27 15.12 -18.24
C VAL A 60 8.99 15.94 -18.14
N MET A 61 7.88 15.22 -17.97
CA MET A 61 6.78 15.75 -17.16
C MET A 61 7.29 15.78 -15.73
N GLU A 62 8.11 16.79 -15.44
CA GLU A 62 8.49 17.13 -14.09
C GLU A 62 7.24 17.75 -13.46
N LYS A 63 6.36 16.87 -12.94
CA LYS A 63 5.29 17.29 -12.04
C LYS A 63 5.92 18.20 -10.99
N PRO A 64 5.25 19.29 -10.56
CA PRO A 64 5.75 20.12 -9.48
C PRO A 64 5.76 19.26 -8.21
N GLN A 65 6.88 18.58 -7.99
CA GLN A 65 7.17 17.87 -6.77
C GLN A 65 7.17 18.95 -5.69
N ALA A 66 6.12 18.98 -4.88
CA ALA A 66 6.21 19.52 -3.53
C ALA A 66 7.32 18.71 -2.86
N ASP A 67 8.54 19.27 -2.94
CA ASP A 67 9.66 19.06 -2.04
C ASP A 67 9.52 17.81 -1.18
N ALA A 68 9.83 16.65 -1.77
CA ALA A 68 9.80 15.38 -1.05
C ALA A 68 10.69 15.43 0.22
N ALA A 69 11.77 16.23 0.18
CA ALA A 69 12.63 16.53 1.32
C ALA A 69 11.95 17.39 2.41
N GLU A 70 11.04 18.30 2.06
CA GLU A 70 10.27 19.08 3.04
C GLU A 70 9.18 18.20 3.66
N LEU A 71 8.47 17.39 2.86
CA LEU A 71 7.54 16.36 3.35
C LEU A 71 8.24 15.31 4.24
N GLU A 72 9.47 14.90 3.93
CA GLU A 72 10.30 14.08 4.83
C GLU A 72 10.75 14.84 6.08
N SER A 73 10.97 16.15 6.01
CA SER A 73 11.28 16.96 7.19
C SER A 73 10.07 17.13 8.13
N ILE A 74 8.86 17.31 7.56
CA ILE A 74 7.59 17.37 8.31
C ILE A 74 7.28 16.00 8.90
N ALA A 75 7.51 14.90 8.15
CA ALA A 75 7.38 13.54 8.68
C ALA A 75 8.32 13.25 9.86
N ASN A 76 9.50 13.88 9.92
CA ASN A 76 10.50 13.65 10.97
C ASN A 76 10.48 14.68 12.12
N ALA A 77 9.82 15.83 11.96
CA ALA A 77 9.82 16.93 12.95
C ALA A 77 8.44 17.48 13.31
N GLY A 78 7.39 17.13 12.56
CA GLY A 78 6.02 17.56 12.80
C GLY A 78 5.31 16.76 13.89
N THR A 79 4.15 17.26 14.30
CA THR A 79 3.16 16.57 15.14
C THR A 79 2.68 15.28 14.48
N ILE A 80 2.10 14.37 15.27
CA ILE A 80 1.56 13.11 14.74
C ILE A 80 0.46 13.36 13.69
N GLU A 81 -0.34 14.42 13.84
CA GLU A 81 -1.36 14.81 12.86
C GLU A 81 -0.73 15.21 11.50
N GLU A 82 0.37 15.96 11.51
CA GLU A 82 1.13 16.31 10.30
C GLU A 82 1.80 15.07 9.68
N GLN A 83 2.32 14.15 10.50
CA GLN A 83 2.89 12.88 10.03
C GLN A 83 1.83 11.96 9.41
N VAL A 84 0.65 11.85 10.02
CA VAL A 84 -0.51 11.12 9.48
C VAL A 84 -0.94 11.73 8.15
N THR A 85 -1.03 13.06 8.07
CA THR A 85 -1.38 13.78 6.84
C THR A 85 -0.35 13.52 5.72
N ALA A 86 0.94 13.55 6.05
CA ALA A 86 2.01 13.21 5.12
C ALA A 86 2.01 11.72 4.71
N ALA A 87 1.53 10.81 5.56
CA ALA A 87 1.31 9.41 5.22
C ALA A 87 0.10 9.20 4.30
N LEU A 88 -1.00 9.94 4.51
CA LEU A 88 -2.20 9.90 3.67
C LEU A 88 -1.91 10.37 2.24
N ARG A 89 -1.10 11.43 2.07
CA ARG A 89 -0.64 11.93 0.75
C ARG A 89 0.27 10.94 -0.02
N LYS A 90 0.68 9.82 0.59
CA LYS A 90 1.42 8.73 -0.06
C LYS A 90 0.52 7.57 -0.50
N VAL A 91 -0.77 7.59 -0.15
CA VAL A 91 -1.76 6.59 -0.57
C VAL A 91 -2.48 7.14 -1.81
N TYR A 92 -2.38 6.42 -2.91
CA TYR A 92 -2.98 6.77 -4.20
C TYR A 92 -4.21 5.91 -4.47
N ASP A 93 -5.23 6.49 -5.09
CA ASP A 93 -6.38 5.72 -5.55
C ASP A 93 -6.01 4.91 -6.83
N PRO A 94 -6.43 3.64 -6.94
CA PRO A 94 -6.07 2.78 -8.07
C PRO A 94 -6.91 3.04 -9.34
N GLU A 95 -8.04 3.75 -9.25
CA GLU A 95 -8.86 4.16 -10.39
C GLU A 95 -8.46 5.56 -10.88
N ILE A 96 -8.13 6.48 -9.96
CA ILE A 96 -7.64 7.83 -10.24
C ILE A 96 -6.24 8.00 -9.62
N PRO A 97 -5.15 8.08 -10.39
CA PRO A 97 -3.76 8.03 -9.89
C PRO A 97 -3.27 9.35 -9.25
N VAL A 98 -4.09 9.89 -8.34
CA VAL A 98 -3.87 11.05 -7.48
C VAL A 98 -3.99 10.56 -6.03
N ASP A 99 -3.38 11.25 -5.07
CA ASP A 99 -3.44 10.83 -3.67
C ASP A 99 -4.81 11.10 -3.04
N ILE A 100 -5.19 10.26 -2.06
CA ILE A 100 -6.52 10.29 -1.44
C ILE A 100 -6.80 11.58 -0.66
N TYR A 101 -5.77 12.35 -0.30
CA TYR A 101 -5.91 13.59 0.45
C TYR A 101 -6.22 14.76 -0.50
N GLU A 102 -5.45 14.93 -1.58
CA GLU A 102 -5.74 15.92 -2.63
C GLU A 102 -7.02 15.60 -3.42
N LEU A 103 -7.41 14.33 -3.54
CA LEU A 103 -8.73 13.93 -4.06
C LEU A 103 -9.90 14.31 -3.13
N GLY A 104 -9.65 14.75 -1.89
CA GLY A 104 -10.71 15.08 -0.93
C GLY A 104 -11.50 13.87 -0.44
N LEU A 105 -10.91 12.66 -0.45
CA LEU A 105 -11.54 11.46 0.10
C LEU A 105 -11.44 11.41 1.63
N VAL A 106 -10.48 12.12 2.23
CA VAL A 106 -10.32 12.24 3.68
C VAL A 106 -11.15 13.41 4.20
N TYR A 107 -12.13 13.14 5.06
CA TYR A 107 -13.04 14.15 5.64
C TYR A 107 -12.58 14.65 7.02
N GLY A 108 -11.76 13.87 7.72
CA GLY A 108 -11.20 14.26 9.01
C GLY A 108 -10.18 13.26 9.52
N VAL A 109 -9.19 13.79 10.22
CA VAL A 109 -8.19 13.04 11.00
C VAL A 109 -8.28 13.57 12.43
N GLU A 110 -8.48 12.68 13.40
CA GLU A 110 -8.58 13.03 14.81
C GLU A 110 -7.51 12.21 15.57
N VAL A 111 -6.60 12.89 16.26
CA VAL A 111 -5.49 12.27 17.01
C VAL A 111 -5.71 12.46 18.52
N SER A 112 -5.72 11.37 19.27
CA SER A 112 -5.95 11.38 20.72
C SER A 112 -4.67 11.69 21.52
N GLU A 113 -4.82 12.03 22.81
CA GLU A 113 -3.67 12.17 23.73
C GLU A 113 -2.86 10.86 23.88
N ALA A 114 -3.49 9.71 23.63
CA ALA A 114 -2.85 8.40 23.62
C ALA A 114 -2.13 8.09 22.28
N LYS A 115 -2.21 9.00 21.31
CA LYS A 115 -1.72 8.88 19.92
C LYS A 115 -2.50 7.90 19.06
N ASP A 116 -3.67 7.47 19.50
CA ASP A 116 -4.61 6.74 18.66
C ASP A 116 -5.18 7.69 17.60
N VAL A 117 -5.37 7.19 16.39
CA VAL A 117 -5.75 7.99 15.21
C VAL A 117 -7.08 7.47 14.67
N SER A 118 -8.08 8.34 14.58
CA SER A 118 -9.35 8.08 13.92
C SER A 118 -9.41 8.85 12.60
N ILE A 119 -9.56 8.14 11.48
CA ILE A 119 -9.67 8.71 10.14
C ILE A 119 -11.08 8.46 9.62
N ARG A 120 -11.79 9.54 9.28
CA ARG A 120 -13.07 9.47 8.58
C ARG A 120 -12.82 9.78 7.11
N MET A 121 -13.10 8.82 6.24
CA MET A 121 -12.90 8.96 4.80
C MET A 121 -14.07 8.38 4.00
N THR A 122 -14.09 8.65 2.71
CA THR A 122 -15.11 8.16 1.77
C THR A 122 -14.45 7.50 0.55
N LEU A 123 -15.26 7.09 -0.42
CA LEU A 123 -14.83 6.44 -1.66
C LEU A 123 -15.52 7.10 -2.85
N THR A 124 -14.83 7.14 -4.00
CA THR A 124 -15.33 7.67 -5.27
C THR A 124 -16.56 6.91 -5.79
N SER A 125 -16.72 5.63 -5.43
CA SER A 125 -17.86 4.80 -5.84
C SER A 125 -18.19 3.70 -4.80
N PRO A 126 -19.48 3.50 -4.46
CA PRO A 126 -19.90 2.41 -3.58
C PRO A 126 -19.87 1.06 -4.32
N GLY A 127 -19.22 0.07 -3.71
CA GLY A 127 -19.33 -1.34 -4.13
C GLY A 127 -18.26 -1.88 -5.09
N CYS A 128 -17.15 -1.16 -5.32
CA CYS A 128 -15.98 -1.74 -5.98
C CYS A 128 -15.22 -2.66 -4.99
N PRO A 129 -14.90 -3.93 -5.32
CA PRO A 129 -14.22 -4.85 -4.40
C PRO A 129 -12.77 -4.42 -4.06
N VAL A 130 -12.18 -3.54 -4.85
CA VAL A 130 -10.87 -2.91 -4.56
C VAL A 130 -11.02 -1.83 -3.48
N ALA A 131 -12.15 -1.11 -3.48
CA ALA A 131 -12.40 -0.03 -2.53
C ALA A 131 -12.62 -0.55 -1.08
N GLU A 132 -13.07 -1.79 -0.91
CA GLU A 132 -13.10 -2.47 0.40
C GLU A 132 -11.70 -2.67 1.02
N GLN A 133 -10.64 -2.64 0.21
CA GLN A 133 -9.24 -2.75 0.68
C GLN A 133 -8.64 -1.40 1.07
N MET A 134 -9.23 -0.29 0.61
CA MET A 134 -8.72 1.07 0.87
C MET A 134 -8.52 1.39 2.37
N PRO A 135 -9.46 1.08 3.29
CA PRO A 135 -9.26 1.36 4.71
C PRO A 135 -8.07 0.59 5.31
N GLY A 136 -7.83 -0.64 4.81
CA GLY A 136 -6.69 -1.46 5.21
C GLY A 136 -5.37 -0.89 4.70
N MET A 137 -5.32 -0.39 3.46
CA MET A 137 -4.15 0.27 2.89
C MET A 137 -3.83 1.57 3.65
N VAL A 138 -4.84 2.39 3.94
CA VAL A 138 -4.71 3.63 4.74
C VAL A 138 -4.20 3.32 6.15
N LYS A 139 -4.84 2.38 6.87
CA LYS A 139 -4.40 1.94 8.20
C LYS A 139 -2.94 1.48 8.18
N HIS A 140 -2.57 0.66 7.20
CA HIS A 140 -1.21 0.14 7.08
C HIS A 140 -0.17 1.21 6.73
N ALA A 141 -0.51 2.16 5.84
CA ALA A 141 0.36 3.28 5.50
C ALA A 141 0.65 4.15 6.73
N VAL A 142 -0.38 4.56 7.47
CA VAL A 142 -0.21 5.36 8.70
C VAL A 142 0.63 4.61 9.74
N GLN A 143 0.32 3.33 10.00
CA GLN A 143 1.09 2.50 10.94
C GLN A 143 2.56 2.26 10.51
N SER A 144 2.87 2.35 9.22
CA SER A 144 4.23 2.13 8.69
C SER A 144 5.05 3.41 8.55
N PHE A 145 4.40 4.57 8.35
CA PHE A 145 5.08 5.86 8.17
C PHE A 145 5.17 6.71 9.44
N VAL A 146 4.31 6.50 10.43
CA VAL A 146 4.22 7.34 11.64
C VAL A 146 4.78 6.60 12.85
N GLU A 147 5.97 6.98 13.32
CA GLU A 147 6.65 6.27 14.40
C GLU A 147 5.99 6.53 15.77
N GLY A 148 5.57 5.46 16.44
CA GLY A 148 4.94 5.54 17.75
C GLY A 148 3.49 6.04 17.75
N VAL A 149 2.77 5.88 16.62
CA VAL A 149 1.31 5.95 16.56
C VAL A 149 0.65 4.84 17.39
N GLY A 150 -0.54 5.10 17.93
CA GLY A 150 -1.37 4.15 18.69
C GLY A 150 -2.16 3.19 17.78
N ASP A 151 -3.39 2.85 18.17
CA ASP A 151 -4.30 2.22 17.20
C ASP A 151 -4.70 3.23 16.12
N VAL A 152 -5.06 2.71 14.94
CA VAL A 152 -5.44 3.51 13.78
C VAL A 152 -6.78 2.97 13.28
N GLU A 153 -7.86 3.67 13.56
CA GLU A 153 -9.20 3.32 13.09
C GLU A 153 -9.52 4.13 11.82
N VAL A 154 -10.05 3.45 10.81
CA VAL A 154 -10.43 4.06 9.53
C VAL A 154 -11.89 3.73 9.27
N GLU A 155 -12.75 4.75 9.38
CA GLU A 155 -14.18 4.67 9.15
C GLU A 155 -14.50 5.15 7.72
N ILE A 156 -15.29 4.33 7.00
CA ILE A 156 -15.83 4.69 5.69
C ILE A 156 -17.22 5.28 5.88
N VAL A 157 -17.36 6.57 5.57
CA VAL A 157 -18.61 7.30 5.57
C VAL A 157 -19.11 7.55 4.14
N TRP A 158 -20.42 7.46 3.97
CA TRP A 158 -21.10 7.67 2.69
C TRP A 158 -21.90 8.99 2.64
N ASP A 159 -21.99 9.69 3.77
CA ASP A 159 -22.63 10.99 3.91
C ASP A 159 -21.63 11.97 4.57
N PRO A 160 -21.35 13.13 3.96
CA PRO A 160 -21.78 13.53 2.62
C PRO A 160 -21.19 12.62 1.52
N THR A 161 -21.88 12.50 0.39
CA THR A 161 -21.36 11.83 -0.79
C THR A 161 -20.23 12.64 -1.43
N TRP A 162 -19.14 11.99 -1.84
CA TRP A 162 -18.04 12.65 -2.54
C TRP A 162 -18.50 13.30 -3.86
N THR A 163 -17.99 14.49 -4.17
CA THR A 163 -18.08 15.12 -5.49
C THR A 163 -16.72 15.64 -5.92
N PRO A 164 -16.44 15.78 -7.24
CA PRO A 164 -15.19 16.34 -7.74
C PRO A 164 -14.85 17.75 -7.21
N ASP A 165 -15.84 18.52 -6.76
CA ASP A 165 -15.66 19.84 -6.13
C ASP A 165 -14.87 19.78 -4.81
N LEU A 166 -14.75 18.60 -4.20
CA LEU A 166 -13.96 18.36 -2.98
C LEU A 166 -12.46 18.16 -3.26
N MET A 167 -12.06 17.97 -4.52
CA MET A 167 -10.66 17.85 -4.91
C MET A 167 -9.93 19.19 -4.76
N SER A 168 -8.65 19.16 -4.40
CA SER A 168 -7.83 20.38 -4.33
C SER A 168 -7.66 21.02 -5.71
N GLU A 169 -7.31 22.31 -5.76
CA GLU A 169 -7.05 23.01 -7.03
C GLU A 169 -5.94 22.32 -7.85
N ALA A 170 -4.96 21.69 -7.18
CA ALA A 170 -3.91 20.93 -7.84
C ALA A 170 -4.45 19.64 -8.49
N ALA A 171 -5.30 18.88 -7.79
CA ALA A 171 -5.95 17.68 -8.34
C ALA A 171 -6.94 18.02 -9.46
N GLN A 172 -7.72 19.11 -9.32
CA GLN A 172 -8.61 19.59 -10.37
C GLN A 172 -7.85 20.00 -11.64
N LEU A 173 -6.71 20.68 -11.52
CA LEU A 173 -5.83 21.05 -12.63
C LEU A 173 -5.22 19.80 -13.30
N GLU A 174 -4.71 18.84 -12.53
CA GLU A 174 -4.08 17.63 -13.07
C GLU A 174 -5.07 16.77 -13.87
N LEU A 175 -6.33 16.71 -13.42
CA LEU A 175 -7.40 15.96 -14.06
C LEU A 175 -8.18 16.78 -15.13
N GLY A 176 -7.85 18.06 -15.30
CA GLY A 176 -8.43 18.93 -16.35
C GLY A 176 -9.87 19.40 -16.10
N PHE A 177 -10.26 19.61 -14.84
CA PHE A 177 -11.57 20.16 -14.46
C PHE A 177 -11.63 21.69 -14.56
N ILE A 178 -10.48 22.39 -14.59
CA ILE A 178 -10.32 23.85 -14.62
C ILE A 178 -9.23 24.31 -15.59
#